data_AF-A0A7S7T6F3-F1
#
_entry.id   AF-A0A7S7T6F3-F1
#
_cell.length_a   1.000
_cell.length_b   1.000
_cell.length_c   1.000
_cell.angle_alpha   90.00
_cell.angle_beta   90.00
_cell.angle_gamma   90.00
#
_symmetry.space_group_name_H-M   'P 1'
#
loop_
_entity.id
_entity.type
_entity.pdbx_description
1 polymer ?
#
loop_
_entity_poly.entity_id
_entity_poly.type
_entity_poly.pdbx_seq_one_letter_code
_entity_poly.pdbx_strand_id
1 'polypeptide(L)'
;MREGEELREQLASDRRRLIVFFGAGTSQAVGLNGVVQLTSNVRSQLDAKMQPEYDRVLSEVGAGAHIEHVLNRVRLCREMIGDSKTAAAGGFTGVAATELDRAICKAIYQRVSVDPTKGFQLHAEFAAWLSSVQRAKPVEIFSTNYDLLIERGLEIALVPYFDGYLGAVNPDFSDAAADDSDNLSQLPRTWARLWKLHGSIGWRVAEEAITGAKKVVRLPLVPPKATVTGSLSGRA
;
A
#
# COMPACT_ATOMS: atom_id res chain seq x y z
N MET A 1 -5.40 -11.41 -32.90
CA MET A 1 -4.29 -12.39 -32.72
C MET A 1 -2.95 -11.71 -32.87
N ARG A 2 -2.79 -10.83 -33.87
CA ARG A 2 -1.61 -9.97 -34.08
C ARG A 2 -1.21 -9.14 -32.85
N GLU A 3 -2.17 -8.61 -32.10
CA GLU A 3 -1.94 -7.77 -30.93
C GLU A 3 -1.31 -8.54 -29.77
N GLY A 4 -1.71 -9.81 -29.59
CA GLY A 4 -1.14 -10.69 -28.58
C GLY A 4 0.28 -11.13 -28.92
N GLU A 5 0.56 -11.36 -30.22
CA GLU A 5 1.90 -11.65 -30.71
C GLU A 5 2.84 -10.45 -30.52
N GLU A 6 2.38 -9.25 -30.87
CA GLU A 6 3.14 -8.01 -30.68
C GLU A 6 3.44 -7.76 -29.20
N LEU A 7 2.45 -7.94 -28.30
CA LEU A 7 2.69 -7.85 -26.86
C LEU A 7 3.71 -8.89 -26.38
N ARG A 8 3.60 -10.13 -26.85
CA ARG A 8 4.54 -11.20 -26.50
C ARG A 8 5.96 -10.85 -26.93
N GLU A 9 6.16 -10.31 -28.13
CA GLU A 9 7.46 -9.87 -28.62
C GLU A 9 8.04 -8.73 -27.77
N GLN A 10 7.20 -7.76 -27.38
CA GLN A 10 7.63 -6.68 -26.50
C GLN A 10 8.03 -7.20 -25.10
N LEU A 11 7.27 -8.13 -24.55
CA LEU A 11 7.58 -8.76 -23.26
C LEU A 11 8.82 -9.65 -23.31
N ALA A 12 9.07 -10.34 -24.43
CA ALA A 12 10.23 -11.21 -24.62
C ALA A 12 11.56 -10.45 -24.75
N SER A 13 11.53 -9.17 -25.14
CA SER A 13 12.75 -8.36 -25.26
C SER A 13 13.35 -8.06 -23.88
N ASP A 14 14.57 -8.51 -23.63
CA ASP A 14 15.36 -8.27 -22.42
C ASP A 14 15.85 -6.81 -22.28
N ARG A 15 16.03 -6.11 -23.40
CA ARG A 15 16.57 -4.74 -23.47
C ARG A 15 15.52 -3.66 -23.27
N ARG A 16 14.25 -3.93 -23.57
CA ARG A 16 13.17 -2.96 -23.41
C ARG A 16 12.86 -2.75 -21.93
N ARG A 17 12.58 -1.51 -21.53
CA ARG A 17 12.04 -1.23 -20.20
C ARG A 17 10.65 -1.85 -20.10
N LEU A 18 10.39 -2.54 -19.00
CA LEU A 18 9.08 -3.10 -18.70
C LEU A 18 8.53 -2.41 -17.47
N ILE A 19 7.37 -1.77 -17.64
CA ILE A 19 6.61 -1.13 -16.58
C ILE A 19 5.24 -1.81 -16.56
N VAL A 20 4.82 -2.28 -15.38
CA VAL A 20 3.52 -2.91 -15.17
C VAL A 20 2.74 -2.09 -14.15
N PHE A 21 1.51 -1.72 -14.48
CA PHE A 21 0.65 -0.91 -13.62
C PHE A 21 -0.57 -1.70 -13.16
N PHE A 22 -0.71 -1.91 -11.85
CA PHE A 22 -1.77 -2.67 -11.21
C PHE A 22 -2.76 -1.74 -10.50
N GLY A 23 -3.99 -1.71 -11.01
CA GLY A 23 -5.12 -1.09 -10.34
C GLY A 23 -5.92 -2.07 -9.47
N ALA A 24 -6.99 -1.57 -8.83
CA ALA A 24 -7.81 -2.35 -7.90
C ALA A 24 -8.45 -3.61 -8.53
N GLY A 25 -8.54 -3.65 -9.86
CA GLY A 25 -9.09 -4.79 -10.61
C GLY A 25 -8.36 -6.10 -10.34
N THR A 26 -7.04 -6.07 -10.10
CA THR A 26 -6.29 -7.31 -9.82
C THR A 26 -6.58 -7.87 -8.44
N SER A 27 -6.79 -7.00 -7.44
CA SER A 27 -7.26 -7.40 -6.12
C SER A 27 -8.73 -7.86 -6.17
N GLN A 28 -9.58 -7.19 -6.96
CA GLN A 28 -10.97 -7.62 -7.16
C GLN A 28 -11.10 -8.98 -7.83
N ALA A 29 -10.22 -9.30 -8.79
CA ALA A 29 -10.21 -10.59 -9.47
C ALA A 29 -10.01 -11.75 -8.49
N VAL A 30 -9.26 -11.52 -7.41
CA VAL A 30 -9.02 -12.48 -6.33
C VAL A 30 -10.01 -12.36 -5.15
N GLY A 31 -11.06 -11.54 -5.31
CA GLY A 31 -12.16 -11.44 -4.35
C GLY A 31 -11.99 -10.39 -3.24
N LEU A 32 -11.03 -9.47 -3.37
CA LEU A 32 -10.95 -8.29 -2.49
C LEU A 32 -11.94 -7.20 -2.97
N ASN A 33 -12.26 -6.28 -2.05
CA ASN A 33 -13.13 -5.14 -2.38
C ASN A 33 -12.38 -4.14 -3.26
N GLY A 34 -13.00 -3.69 -4.36
CA GLY A 34 -12.48 -2.55 -5.11
C GLY A 34 -12.87 -1.24 -4.46
N VAL A 35 -12.39 -0.13 -5.03
CA VAL A 35 -12.55 1.23 -4.46
C VAL A 35 -14.02 1.59 -4.20
N VAL A 36 -14.93 1.22 -5.10
CA VAL A 36 -16.38 1.49 -4.94
C VAL A 36 -16.95 0.72 -3.75
N GLN A 37 -16.70 -0.60 -3.68
CA GLN A 37 -17.18 -1.40 -2.54
C GLN A 37 -16.49 -0.97 -1.24
N LEU A 38 -15.20 -0.63 -1.28
CA LEU A 38 -14.44 -0.19 -0.12
C LEU A 38 -15.01 1.11 0.45
N THR A 39 -15.41 2.05 -0.41
CA THR A 39 -16.01 3.33 -0.01
C THR A 39 -17.29 3.11 0.82
N SER A 40 -18.24 2.29 0.34
CA SER A 40 -19.46 2.01 1.09
C SER A 40 -19.21 1.18 2.37
N ASN A 41 -18.31 0.21 2.28
CA ASN A 41 -17.97 -0.70 3.36
C ASN A 41 -17.20 -0.06 4.51
N VAL A 42 -16.37 0.95 4.22
CA VAL A 42 -15.66 1.73 5.25
C VAL A 42 -16.66 2.61 5.99
N ARG A 43 -17.55 3.30 5.26
CA ARG A 43 -18.61 4.12 5.84
C ARG A 43 -19.40 3.35 6.91
N SER A 44 -19.75 2.09 6.66
CA SER A 44 -20.52 1.26 7.60
C SER A 44 -19.74 0.84 8.86
N GLN A 45 -18.40 0.93 8.86
CA GLN A 45 -17.54 0.60 9.99
C GLN A 45 -17.16 1.82 10.82
N LEU A 46 -17.45 3.03 10.34
CA LEU A 46 -17.22 4.26 11.10
C LEU A 46 -18.28 4.43 12.18
N ASP A 47 -17.87 5.02 13.31
CA ASP A 47 -18.79 5.42 14.37
C ASP A 47 -19.89 6.33 13.80
N ALA A 48 -21.12 6.22 14.33
CA ALA A 48 -22.27 7.01 13.87
C ALA A 48 -22.01 8.53 13.87
N LYS A 49 -21.14 9.02 14.77
CA LYS A 49 -20.71 10.43 14.84
C LYS A 49 -19.83 10.88 13.66
N MET A 50 -19.08 9.97 13.05
CA MET A 50 -18.12 10.27 11.98
C MET A 50 -18.73 10.12 10.57
N GLN A 51 -19.81 9.33 10.45
CA GLN A 51 -20.47 9.07 9.17
C GLN A 51 -20.97 10.35 8.46
N PRO A 52 -21.57 11.35 9.15
CA PRO A 52 -22.02 12.57 8.48
C PRO A 52 -20.88 13.37 7.85
N GLU A 53 -19.72 13.41 8.49
CA GLU A 53 -18.55 14.11 7.94
C GLU A 53 -17.95 13.37 6.75
N TYR A 54 -17.92 12.03 6.81
CA TYR A 54 -17.53 11.18 5.68
C TYR A 54 -18.44 11.42 4.47
N ASP A 55 -19.76 11.39 4.69
CA ASP A 55 -20.77 11.60 3.64
C ASP A 55 -20.74 13.02 3.08
N ARG A 56 -20.49 14.02 3.93
CA ARG A 56 -20.34 15.41 3.50
C ARG A 56 -19.22 15.55 2.47
N VAL A 57 -18.05 14.94 2.72
CA VAL A 57 -16.94 15.03 1.77
C VAL A 57 -17.27 14.31 0.46
N LEU A 58 -17.93 13.16 0.52
CA LEU A 58 -18.37 12.46 -0.70
C LEU A 58 -19.39 13.26 -1.50
N SER A 59 -20.35 13.91 -0.84
CA SER A 59 -21.39 14.71 -1.51
C SER A 59 -20.83 15.99 -2.14
N GLU A 60 -19.83 16.62 -1.53
CA GLU A 60 -19.11 17.77 -2.10
C GLU A 60 -18.36 17.42 -3.39
N VAL A 61 -17.85 16.19 -3.52
CA VAL A 61 -17.16 15.72 -4.73
C VAL A 61 -18.17 15.34 -5.83
N GLY A 62 -19.29 14.72 -5.44
CA GLY A 62 -20.36 14.36 -6.37
C GLY A 62 -20.06 13.09 -7.18
N ALA A 63 -20.30 13.14 -8.49
CA ALA A 63 -20.13 11.98 -9.36
C ALA A 63 -18.67 11.51 -9.39
N GLY A 64 -18.43 10.23 -9.08
CA GLY A 64 -17.09 9.66 -9.01
C GLY A 64 -16.42 9.78 -7.63
N ALA A 65 -17.12 10.30 -6.61
CA ALA A 65 -16.62 10.35 -5.25
C ALA A 65 -16.26 8.94 -4.73
N HIS A 66 -15.11 8.86 -4.07
CA HIS A 66 -14.61 7.63 -3.47
C HIS A 66 -13.70 7.93 -2.29
N ILE A 67 -13.36 6.88 -1.55
CA ILE A 67 -12.60 6.94 -0.29
C ILE A 67 -11.32 7.79 -0.35
N GLU A 68 -10.54 7.74 -1.44
CA GLU A 68 -9.35 8.60 -1.59
C GLU A 68 -9.66 10.10 -1.49
N HIS A 69 -10.82 10.54 -1.97
CA HIS A 69 -11.19 11.95 -1.86
C HIS A 69 -11.40 12.36 -0.40
N VAL A 70 -11.96 11.46 0.41
CA VAL A 70 -12.12 11.68 1.84
C VAL A 70 -10.76 11.70 2.52
N LEU A 71 -9.89 10.71 2.23
CA LEU A 71 -8.53 10.64 2.76
C LEU A 71 -7.71 11.89 2.41
N ASN A 72 -7.73 12.31 1.15
CA ASN A 72 -7.03 13.51 0.69
C ASN A 72 -7.54 14.75 1.42
N ARG A 73 -8.86 14.89 1.60
CA ARG A 73 -9.43 16.04 2.32
C ARG A 73 -8.98 16.07 3.78
N VAL A 74 -9.10 14.97 4.52
CA VAL A 74 -8.73 14.94 5.94
C VAL A 74 -7.22 15.12 6.14
N ARG A 75 -6.39 14.56 5.26
CA ARG A 75 -4.92 14.71 5.33
C ARG A 75 -4.49 16.13 5.01
N LEU A 76 -5.06 16.77 3.99
CA LEU A 76 -4.80 18.19 3.69
C LEU A 76 -5.20 19.09 4.87
N CYS A 77 -6.32 18.79 5.54
CA CYS A 77 -6.69 19.53 6.76
C CYS A 77 -5.63 19.38 7.84
N ARG A 78 -5.15 18.16 8.11
CA ARG A 78 -4.10 17.90 9.09
C ARG A 78 -2.78 18.58 8.75
N GLU A 79 -2.41 18.66 7.47
CA GLU A 79 -1.22 19.39 7.03
C GLU A 79 -1.34 20.89 7.32
N MET A 80 -2.52 21.49 7.09
CA MET A 80 -2.73 22.92 7.30
C MET A 80 -2.81 23.33 8.77
N ILE A 81 -3.51 22.55 9.61
CA ILE A 81 -3.87 22.96 10.99
C ILE A 81 -3.39 21.99 12.08
N GLY A 82 -2.63 20.96 11.71
CA GLY A 82 -2.11 19.96 12.65
C GLY A 82 -3.21 19.23 13.41
N ASP A 83 -2.92 18.86 14.66
CA ASP A 83 -3.86 18.24 15.59
C ASP A 83 -4.61 19.29 16.45
N SER A 84 -4.83 20.49 15.92
CA SER A 84 -5.50 21.57 16.66
C SER A 84 -6.95 21.21 17.03
N LYS A 85 -7.33 21.51 18.27
CA LYS A 85 -8.70 21.34 18.77
C LYS A 85 -9.64 22.47 18.32
N THR A 86 -9.09 23.64 18.01
CA THR A 86 -9.86 24.87 17.82
C THR A 86 -9.76 25.43 16.41
N ALA A 87 -8.61 25.26 15.74
CA ALA A 87 -8.48 25.64 14.34
C ALA A 87 -9.32 24.70 13.47
N ALA A 88 -9.97 25.27 12.45
CA ALA A 88 -10.79 24.51 11.51
C ALA A 88 -10.41 24.85 10.07
N ALA A 89 -10.33 23.82 9.23
CA ALA A 89 -10.08 23.93 7.80
C ALA A 89 -10.84 22.81 7.08
N GLY A 90 -11.35 23.07 5.87
CA GLY A 90 -12.10 22.05 5.09
C GLY A 90 -13.35 21.47 5.78
N GLY A 91 -13.86 22.15 6.82
CA GLY A 91 -14.97 21.71 7.66
C GLY A 91 -14.59 20.70 8.74
N PHE A 92 -13.31 20.58 9.09
CA PHE A 92 -12.80 19.74 10.17
C PHE A 92 -11.96 20.55 11.14
N THR A 93 -11.98 20.19 12.43
CA THR A 93 -10.87 20.51 13.34
C THR A 93 -9.70 19.55 13.08
N GLY A 94 -8.50 19.91 13.52
CA GLY A 94 -7.33 19.04 13.38
C GLY A 94 -7.53 17.68 14.05
N VAL A 95 -8.10 17.69 15.26
CA VAL A 95 -8.44 16.45 15.98
C VAL A 95 -9.48 15.61 15.24
N ALA A 96 -10.57 16.22 14.75
CA ALA A 96 -11.61 15.49 14.01
C ALA A 96 -11.05 14.85 12.73
N ALA A 97 -10.22 15.58 11.98
CA ALA A 97 -9.54 15.07 10.80
C ALA A 97 -8.59 13.90 11.13
N THR A 98 -7.84 13.99 12.23
CA THR A 98 -6.95 12.92 12.70
C THR A 98 -7.73 11.67 13.16
N GLU A 99 -8.86 11.84 13.87
CA GLU A 99 -9.72 10.73 14.28
C GLU A 99 -10.35 10.03 13.06
N LEU A 100 -10.87 10.81 12.10
CA LEU A 100 -11.48 10.27 10.89
C LEU A 100 -10.46 9.56 10.00
N ASP A 101 -9.27 10.12 9.77
CA ASP A 101 -8.19 9.46 9.01
C ASP A 101 -7.79 8.13 9.64
N ARG A 102 -7.61 8.08 10.97
CA ARG A 102 -7.30 6.84 11.69
C ARG A 102 -8.42 5.81 11.57
N ALA A 103 -9.68 6.22 11.71
CA ALA A 103 -10.83 5.34 11.61
C ALA A 103 -10.95 4.74 10.20
N ILE A 104 -10.78 5.57 9.16
CA ILE A 104 -10.77 5.12 7.76
C ILE A 104 -9.62 4.15 7.51
N CYS A 105 -8.39 4.49 7.91
CA CYS A 105 -7.22 3.62 7.71
C CYS A 105 -7.39 2.27 8.41
N LYS A 106 -7.95 2.25 9.63
CA LYS A 106 -8.27 1.02 10.36
C LYS A 106 -9.32 0.17 9.62
N ALA A 107 -10.38 0.79 9.11
CA ALA A 107 -11.42 0.11 8.35
C ALA A 107 -10.88 -0.48 7.02
N ILE A 108 -10.07 0.29 6.28
CA ILE A 108 -9.38 -0.19 5.08
C ILE A 108 -8.48 -1.38 5.44
N TYR A 109 -7.66 -1.25 6.47
CA TYR A 109 -6.77 -2.33 6.93
C TYR A 109 -7.57 -3.62 7.15
N GLN A 110 -8.63 -3.59 7.95
CA GLN A 110 -9.44 -4.78 8.25
C GLN A 110 -10.09 -5.41 7.01
N ARG A 111 -10.45 -4.62 6.01
CA ARG A 111 -11.10 -5.09 4.77
C ARG A 111 -10.12 -5.66 3.77
N VAL A 112 -8.85 -5.23 3.82
CA VAL A 112 -7.83 -5.51 2.81
C VAL A 112 -6.78 -6.49 3.34
N SER A 113 -6.57 -6.57 4.65
CA SER A 113 -5.68 -7.53 5.33
C SER A 113 -6.30 -8.92 5.47
N VAL A 114 -7.04 -9.39 4.46
CA VAL A 114 -7.71 -10.68 4.43
C VAL A 114 -7.11 -11.54 3.33
N ASP A 115 -7.13 -12.87 3.53
CA ASP A 115 -6.74 -13.78 2.45
C ASP A 115 -7.72 -13.68 1.28
N PRO A 116 -7.22 -13.72 0.03
CA PRO A 116 -8.06 -13.63 -1.15
C PRO A 116 -9.00 -14.83 -1.26
N THR A 117 -10.31 -14.55 -1.36
CA THR A 117 -11.36 -15.58 -1.33
C THR A 117 -11.47 -16.37 -2.63
N LYS A 118 -11.00 -15.81 -3.75
CA LYS A 118 -11.03 -16.46 -5.07
C LYS A 118 -9.66 -17.02 -5.49
N GLY A 119 -8.76 -17.19 -4.52
CA GLY A 119 -7.42 -17.71 -4.75
C GLY A 119 -6.38 -16.62 -5.04
N PHE A 120 -5.13 -17.02 -5.18
CA PHE A 120 -3.97 -16.13 -5.27
C PHE A 120 -3.19 -16.29 -6.60
N GLN A 121 -3.71 -17.13 -7.50
CA GLN A 121 -2.99 -17.61 -8.68
C GLN A 121 -2.52 -16.48 -9.59
N LEU A 122 -3.34 -15.44 -9.82
CA LEU A 122 -2.96 -14.31 -10.68
C LEU A 122 -1.66 -13.61 -10.22
N HIS A 123 -1.49 -13.42 -8.91
CA HIS A 123 -0.30 -12.76 -8.36
C HIS A 123 0.88 -13.73 -8.29
N ALA A 124 0.62 -15.00 -7.96
CA ALA A 124 1.64 -16.05 -7.95
C ALA A 124 2.22 -16.31 -9.35
N GLU A 125 1.36 -16.41 -10.37
CA GLU A 125 1.74 -16.64 -11.77
C GLU A 125 2.50 -15.44 -12.33
N PHE A 126 2.06 -14.21 -12.02
CA PHE A 126 2.80 -13.00 -12.39
C PHE A 126 4.22 -13.00 -11.80
N ALA A 127 4.35 -13.32 -10.50
CA ALA A 127 5.65 -13.36 -9.84
C ALA A 127 6.53 -14.52 -10.33
N ALA A 128 5.95 -15.70 -10.60
CA ALA A 128 6.65 -16.84 -11.17
C ALA A 128 7.12 -16.57 -12.60
N TRP A 129 6.30 -15.88 -13.41
CA TRP A 129 6.73 -15.40 -14.71
C TRP A 129 7.88 -14.40 -14.56
N LEU A 130 7.78 -13.46 -13.62
CA LEU A 130 8.82 -12.47 -13.37
C LEU A 130 10.15 -13.10 -12.94
N SER A 131 10.13 -14.17 -12.14
CA SER A 131 11.34 -14.91 -11.75
C SER A 131 12.01 -15.65 -12.91
N SER A 132 11.22 -16.01 -13.94
CA SER A 132 11.71 -16.73 -15.13
C SER A 132 12.31 -15.83 -16.21
N VAL A 133 12.01 -14.52 -16.19
CA VAL A 133 12.48 -13.58 -17.22
C VAL A 133 13.78 -12.90 -16.81
N GLN A 134 14.80 -13.03 -17.66
CA GLN A 134 16.04 -12.28 -17.52
C GLN A 134 15.95 -10.97 -18.32
N ARG A 135 16.19 -9.84 -17.67
CA ARG A 135 16.12 -8.52 -18.30
C ARG A 135 17.38 -7.70 -17.99
N ALA A 136 17.79 -6.88 -18.95
CA ALA A 136 18.93 -5.98 -18.80
C ALA A 136 18.60 -4.74 -17.93
N LYS A 137 17.31 -4.47 -17.70
CA LYS A 137 16.79 -3.37 -16.89
C LYS A 137 15.81 -3.94 -15.84
N PRO A 138 15.74 -3.34 -14.64
CA PRO A 138 14.78 -3.77 -13.62
C PRO A 138 13.36 -3.64 -14.15
N VAL A 139 12.49 -4.55 -13.72
CA VAL A 139 11.05 -4.42 -13.95
C VAL A 139 10.49 -3.47 -12.93
N GLU A 140 9.75 -2.46 -13.39
CA GLU A 140 9.07 -1.51 -12.53
C GLU A 140 7.58 -1.89 -12.44
N ILE A 141 7.11 -2.02 -11.21
CA ILE A 141 5.75 -2.42 -10.87
C ILE A 141 5.15 -1.26 -10.10
N PHE A 142 4.10 -0.67 -10.64
CA PHE A 142 3.36 0.40 -9.99
C PHE A 142 2.01 -0.15 -9.55
N SER A 143 1.56 0.23 -8.35
CA SER A 143 0.23 -0.13 -7.88
C SER A 143 -0.41 0.98 -7.08
N THR A 144 -1.72 1.17 -7.30
CA THR A 144 -2.57 2.01 -6.46
C THR A 144 -3.23 1.22 -5.34
N ASN A 145 -2.94 -0.07 -5.21
CA ASN A 145 -3.65 -0.97 -4.32
C ASN A 145 -3.06 -0.94 -2.91
N TYR A 146 -3.92 -1.01 -1.90
CA TYR A 146 -3.51 -0.99 -0.51
C TYR A 146 -2.96 -2.32 0.00
N ASP A 147 -3.40 -3.45 -0.56
CA ASP A 147 -3.04 -4.81 -0.15
C ASP A 147 -1.55 -5.13 -0.34
N LEU A 148 -1.10 -6.29 0.13
CA LEU A 148 0.27 -6.78 -0.05
C LEU A 148 0.34 -7.99 -1.01
N LEU A 149 -0.59 -8.10 -1.97
CA LEU A 149 -0.69 -9.31 -2.81
C LEU A 149 0.48 -9.43 -3.80
N ILE A 150 0.98 -8.32 -4.33
CA ILE A 150 2.13 -8.31 -5.24
C ILE A 150 3.40 -8.69 -4.46
N GLU A 151 3.62 -8.03 -3.33
CA GLU A 151 4.71 -8.27 -2.38
C GLU A 151 4.78 -9.75 -2.00
N ARG A 152 3.66 -10.31 -1.53
CA ARG A 152 3.52 -11.73 -1.19
C ARG A 152 3.86 -12.64 -2.37
N GLY A 153 3.46 -12.26 -3.59
CA GLY A 153 3.72 -13.05 -4.80
C GLY A 153 5.20 -13.10 -5.12
N LEU A 154 5.87 -11.94 -5.08
CA LEU A 154 7.31 -11.81 -5.28
C LEU A 154 8.09 -12.62 -4.23
N GLU A 155 7.68 -12.55 -2.96
CA GLU A 155 8.29 -13.32 -1.87
C GLU A 155 8.16 -14.83 -2.08
N ILE A 156 6.97 -15.33 -2.43
CA ILE A 156 6.74 -16.75 -2.71
C ILE A 156 7.58 -17.23 -3.90
N ALA A 157 7.70 -16.40 -4.94
CA ALA A 157 8.49 -16.71 -6.14
C ALA A 157 10.00 -16.44 -5.96
N LEU A 158 10.44 -16.02 -4.77
CA LEU A 158 11.81 -15.64 -4.46
C LEU A 158 12.37 -14.57 -5.41
N VAL A 159 11.52 -13.67 -5.91
CA VAL A 159 11.91 -12.51 -6.71
C VAL A 159 12.38 -11.40 -5.76
N PRO A 160 13.67 -11.02 -5.79
CA PRO A 160 14.13 -9.88 -5.01
C PRO A 160 13.45 -8.60 -5.49
N TYR A 161 12.99 -7.75 -4.57
CA TYR A 161 12.36 -6.48 -4.92
C TYR A 161 12.74 -5.38 -3.94
N PHE A 162 12.72 -4.14 -4.45
CA PHE A 162 12.77 -2.93 -3.65
C PHE A 162 11.41 -2.24 -3.70
N ASP A 163 10.83 -1.97 -2.54
CA ASP A 163 9.53 -1.31 -2.39
C ASP A 163 9.62 0.09 -1.76
N GLY A 164 10.82 0.69 -1.75
CA GLY A 164 11.10 1.96 -1.09
C GLY A 164 11.74 1.83 0.30
N TYR A 165 11.74 0.64 0.90
CA TYR A 165 12.21 0.42 2.27
C TYR A 165 13.51 -0.36 2.32
N LEU A 166 14.40 0.02 3.24
CA LEU A 166 15.65 -0.69 3.52
C LEU A 166 15.72 -1.13 4.98
N GLY A 167 16.39 -2.26 5.21
CA GLY A 167 16.52 -2.86 6.54
C GLY A 167 15.57 -4.04 6.78
N ALA A 168 15.77 -4.73 7.89
CA ALA A 168 15.04 -5.97 8.20
C ALA A 168 14.19 -5.88 9.48
N VAL A 169 14.66 -5.14 10.50
CA VAL A 169 14.00 -5.09 11.83
C VAL A 169 12.89 -4.03 11.85
N ASN A 170 13.24 -2.79 11.51
CA ASN A 170 12.30 -1.68 11.32
C ASN A 170 12.64 -1.02 9.99
N PRO A 171 12.28 -1.65 8.85
CA PRO A 171 12.64 -1.13 7.54
C PRO A 171 12.11 0.29 7.38
N ASP A 172 12.99 1.25 7.07
CA ASP A 172 12.65 2.65 6.89
C ASP A 172 12.68 3.05 5.41
N PHE A 173 11.84 4.03 5.07
CA PHE A 173 11.78 4.54 3.71
C PHE A 173 13.08 5.28 3.37
N SER A 174 13.66 4.99 2.21
CA SER A 174 14.93 5.56 1.77
C SER A 174 14.78 6.30 0.44
N ASP A 175 14.64 7.62 0.51
CA ASP A 175 14.63 8.50 -0.66
C ASP A 175 15.89 8.34 -1.52
N ALA A 176 17.05 8.23 -0.85
CA ALA A 176 18.34 8.08 -1.51
C ALA A 176 18.47 6.78 -2.31
N ALA A 177 17.84 5.69 -1.85
CA ALA A 177 17.83 4.42 -2.59
C ALA A 177 16.78 4.39 -3.70
N ALA A 178 15.74 5.23 -3.60
CA ALA A 178 14.76 5.41 -4.66
C ALA A 178 15.31 6.26 -5.82
N ASP A 179 16.30 7.13 -5.55
CA ASP A 179 16.96 7.92 -6.56
C ASP A 179 18.07 7.13 -7.29
N ASP A 180 17.87 6.89 -8.60
CA ASP A 180 18.83 6.21 -9.47
C ASP A 180 19.83 7.19 -10.11
N SER A 181 19.84 8.46 -9.69
CA SER A 181 20.74 9.50 -10.23
C SER A 181 22.19 9.36 -9.75
N ASP A 182 22.40 8.78 -8.56
CA ASP A 182 23.73 8.59 -7.99
C ASP A 182 24.25 7.15 -8.23
N ASN A 183 25.37 7.03 -8.94
CA ASN A 183 25.97 5.74 -9.30
C ASN A 183 26.48 4.94 -8.09
N LEU A 184 26.57 5.56 -6.91
CA LEU A 184 27.12 4.94 -5.70
C LEU A 184 26.10 4.10 -4.91
N SER A 185 24.80 4.32 -5.12
CA SER A 185 23.70 3.70 -4.34
C SER A 185 22.75 2.84 -5.19
N GLN A 186 23.19 2.41 -6.38
CA GLN A 186 22.33 1.71 -7.32
C GLN A 186 21.90 0.34 -6.81
N LEU A 187 20.58 0.18 -6.66
CA LEU A 187 19.95 -1.10 -6.39
C LEU A 187 20.23 -2.09 -7.54
N PRO A 188 20.40 -3.40 -7.26
CA PRO A 188 20.66 -4.39 -8.30
C PRO A 188 19.59 -4.36 -9.40
N ARG A 189 20.01 -4.41 -10.66
CA ARG A 189 19.08 -4.41 -11.82
C ARG A 189 18.20 -5.66 -11.86
N THR A 190 18.61 -6.72 -11.18
CA THR A 190 17.87 -7.98 -11.04
C THR A 190 16.72 -7.89 -10.04
N TRP A 191 16.73 -6.87 -9.18
CA TRP A 191 15.62 -6.65 -8.25
C TRP A 191 14.49 -5.97 -9.00
N ALA A 192 13.24 -6.37 -8.76
CA ALA A 192 12.09 -5.59 -9.18
C ALA A 192 12.04 -4.26 -8.41
N ARG A 193 11.38 -3.25 -8.97
CA ARG A 193 11.04 -2.01 -8.28
C ARG A 193 9.53 -1.98 -8.10
N LEU A 194 9.05 -1.95 -6.87
CA LEU A 194 7.63 -1.90 -6.55
C LEU A 194 7.28 -0.54 -5.96
N TRP A 195 6.33 0.15 -6.56
CA TRP A 195 5.95 1.51 -6.19
C TRP A 195 4.46 1.54 -5.83
N LYS A 196 4.17 1.77 -4.54
CA LYS A 196 2.80 1.92 -4.01
C LYS A 196 2.44 3.40 -4.00
N LEU A 197 1.49 3.81 -4.86
CA LEU A 197 1.19 5.23 -5.09
C LEU A 197 0.24 5.84 -4.05
N HIS A 198 -0.73 5.07 -3.55
CA HIS A 198 -1.69 5.52 -2.53
C HIS A 198 -1.30 5.09 -1.11
N GLY A 199 -0.09 4.54 -0.96
CA GLY A 199 0.36 3.89 0.26
C GLY A 199 -0.01 2.42 0.35
N SER A 200 0.25 1.83 1.51
CA SER A 200 0.07 0.40 1.75
C SER A 200 -0.41 0.13 3.17
N ILE A 201 -1.18 -0.95 3.37
CA ILE A 201 -1.59 -1.41 4.70
C ILE A 201 -0.40 -1.77 5.60
N GLY A 202 0.78 -2.04 5.03
CA GLY A 202 2.02 -2.32 5.75
C GLY A 202 2.78 -1.08 6.23
N TRP A 203 2.39 0.14 5.85
CA TRP A 203 3.14 1.35 6.18
C TRP A 203 2.62 2.04 7.43
N ARG A 204 3.52 2.46 8.33
CA ARG A 204 3.16 3.19 9.55
C ARG A 204 4.18 4.30 9.82
N VAL A 205 3.71 5.38 10.44
CA VAL A 205 4.61 6.32 11.10
C VAL A 205 4.97 5.74 12.47
N ALA A 206 6.26 5.51 12.70
CA ALA A 206 6.80 5.05 13.98
C ALA A 206 7.83 6.06 14.50
N GLU A 207 7.92 6.17 15.82
CA GLU A 207 8.97 6.91 16.49
C GLU A 207 10.04 5.93 16.94
N GLU A 208 11.31 6.20 16.60
CA GLU A 208 12.42 5.40 17.07
C GLU A 208 12.67 5.71 18.55
N ALA A 209 12.54 4.70 19.41
CA ALA A 209 12.74 4.77 20.84
C ALA A 209 14.09 5.38 21.27
N ILE A 210 15.19 5.16 20.54
CA ILE A 210 16.50 5.70 20.93
C ILE A 210 16.66 7.16 20.49
N THR A 211 16.31 7.46 19.23
CA THR A 211 16.59 8.79 18.64
C THR A 211 15.42 9.77 18.75
N GLY A 212 14.22 9.30 19.07
CA GLY A 212 12.97 10.08 18.99
C GLY A 212 12.57 10.45 17.57
N ALA A 213 13.28 9.97 16.54
CA ALA A 213 13.00 10.32 15.17
C ALA A 213 11.71 9.65 14.68
N LYS A 214 10.82 10.43 14.09
CA LYS A 214 9.62 9.91 13.41
C LYS A 214 9.98 9.50 11.99
N LYS A 215 9.73 8.23 11.66
CA LYS A 215 10.00 7.65 10.35
C LYS A 215 8.79 6.92 9.83
N VAL A 216 8.64 6.86 8.50
CA VAL A 216 7.72 5.92 7.87
C VAL A 216 8.44 4.57 7.78
N VAL A 217 7.86 3.57 8.41
CA VAL A 217 8.39 2.21 8.46
C VAL A 217 7.41 1.22 7.83
N ARG A 218 7.96 0.15 7.28
CA ARG A 218 7.18 -1.00 6.81
C ARG A 218 7.13 -2.04 7.93
N LEU A 219 5.93 -2.34 8.42
CA LEU A 219 5.71 -3.38 9.41
C LEU A 219 5.11 -4.63 8.76
N PRO A 220 5.53 -5.83 9.20
CA PRO A 220 4.83 -7.05 8.80
C PRO A 220 3.36 -6.98 9.21
N LEU A 221 2.49 -7.65 8.44
CA LEU A 221 1.08 -7.86 8.81
C LEU A 221 1.01 -8.83 10.00
N VAL A 222 1.45 -8.40 11.16
CA VAL A 222 1.24 -9.14 12.41
C VAL A 222 -0.16 -8.73 12.88
N PRO A 223 -1.11 -9.68 13.04
CA PRO A 223 -2.32 -9.36 13.78
C PRO A 223 -1.90 -8.83 15.16
N PRO A 224 -2.51 -7.76 15.69
CA PRO A 224 -2.19 -7.32 17.05
C PRO A 224 -2.24 -8.53 17.97
N LYS A 225 -1.13 -8.82 18.66
CA LYS A 225 -1.00 -10.00 19.53
C LYS A 225 -2.24 -10.07 20.42
N ALA A 226 -3.02 -11.14 20.28
CA ALA A 226 -3.81 -11.59 21.41
C ALA A 226 -2.82 -11.80 22.55
N THR A 227 -3.12 -11.26 23.72
CA THR A 227 -2.31 -11.40 24.92
C THR A 227 -2.17 -12.90 25.23
N VAL A 228 -1.11 -13.53 24.73
CA VAL A 228 -0.80 -14.93 25.06
C VAL A 228 -0.19 -14.92 26.46
N THR A 229 -1.02 -15.11 27.46
CA THR A 229 -0.58 -15.63 28.75
C THR A 229 -0.20 -17.09 28.54
N GLY A 230 1.06 -17.35 28.22
CA GLY A 230 1.58 -18.70 28.01
C GLY A 230 3.09 -18.69 28.12
N SER A 231 3.60 -19.38 29.13
CA SER A 231 5.02 -19.52 29.44
C SER A 231 5.82 -20.03 28.25
N LEU A 232 6.82 -19.27 27.82
CA LEU A 232 7.83 -19.72 26.88
C LEU A 232 8.73 -20.74 27.58
N SER A 233 8.52 -22.03 27.30
CA SER A 233 9.55 -23.06 27.42
C SER A 233 9.87 -23.60 26.04
N GLY A 234 11.10 -23.35 25.56
CA GLY A 234 11.57 -23.90 24.30
C GLY A 234 12.80 -23.15 23.83
N ARG A 235 13.95 -23.83 23.90
CA ARG A 235 15.30 -23.33 23.67
C ARG A 235 15.55 -22.96 22.21
N ALA A 236 16.51 -22.04 22.03
CA ALA A 236 17.20 -21.74 20.77
C ALA A 236 17.98 -22.96 20.25
#